data_AF-A0A1U7HSG2-F1
#
_entry.id   AF-A0A1U7HSG2-F1
#
_cell.length_a   1.000
_cell.length_b   1.000
_cell.length_c   1.000
_cell.angle_alpha   90.00
_cell.angle_beta   90.00
_cell.angle_gamma   90.00
#
_symmetry.space_group_name_H-M   'P 1'
#
loop_
_entity.id
_entity.type
_entity.pdbx_description
1 polymer ?
#
loop_
_entity_poly.entity_id
_entity_poly.type
_entity_poly.pdbx_seq_one_letter_code
_entity_poly.pdbx_strand_id
1 'polypeptide(L)' 'MAIALLYLVLAGAYLLIVPLAIMLYLKLRWYNATSFERGFMYFLVFFFFPGLLLLAPFMNFRPQRRQISS' A
#
# COMPACT_ATOMS: atom_id res chain seq x y z
N MET A 1 -17.32 16.83 20.03
CA MET A 1 -17.44 15.49 19.43
C MET A 1 -17.02 15.45 17.96
N ALA A 2 -17.47 16.39 17.11
CA ALA A 2 -17.13 16.40 15.68
C ALA A 2 -15.61 16.38 15.36
N ILE A 3 -14.80 17.15 16.10
CA ILE A 3 -13.33 17.19 15.89
C ILE A 3 -12.68 15.83 16.18
N ALA A 4 -13.10 15.14 17.25
CA ALA A 4 -12.57 13.83 17.59
C ALA A 4 -12.91 12.80 16.51
N LEU A 5 -14.15 12.82 16.00
CA LEU A 5 -14.57 11.95 14.91
C LEU A 5 -13.78 12.23 13.63
N LEU A 6 -13.55 13.51 13.30
CA LEU A 6 -12.73 13.91 12.16
C LEU A 6 -11.33 13.29 12.24
N TYR A 7 -10.63 13.45 13.37
CA TYR A 7 -9.29 12.89 13.53
C TYR A 7 -9.28 11.37 13.54
N LEU A 8 -10.32 10.72 14.09
CA LEU A 8 -10.45 9.26 14.05
C LEU A 8 -10.61 8.75 12.61
N VAL A 9 -11.43 9.42 11.80
CA VAL A 9 -11.59 9.08 10.38
C VAL A 9 -10.29 9.32 9.60
N LEU A 10 -9.62 10.46 9.82
CA LEU A 10 -8.34 10.75 9.18
C LEU A 10 -7.26 9.74 9.56
N ALA A 11 -7.18 9.36 10.83
CA ALA A 11 -6.24 8.34 11.31
C ALA A 11 -6.55 6.96 10.71
N GLY A 12 -7.83 6.57 10.66
CA GLY A 12 -8.25 5.32 10.03
C GLY A 12 -7.93 5.28 8.53
N ALA A 13 -8.15 6.40 7.82
CA ALA A 13 -7.78 6.52 6.42
C ALA A 13 -6.25 6.42 6.22
N TYR A 14 -5.48 7.13 7.06
CA TYR A 14 -4.02 7.19 6.98
C TYR A 14 -3.33 5.87 7.35
N LEU A 15 -3.83 5.14 8.36
CA LEU A 15 -3.20 3.92 8.85
C LEU A 15 -3.68 2.63 8.17
N LEU A 16 -4.91 2.61 7.63
CA LEU A 16 -5.52 1.39 7.09
C LEU A 16 -5.88 1.51 5.61
N ILE A 17 -6.73 2.48 5.26
CA ILE A 17 -7.32 2.53 3.90
C ILE A 17 -6.30 2.90 2.84
N VAL A 18 -5.57 4.01 3.03
CA VAL A 18 -4.58 4.48 2.06
C VAL A 18 -3.37 3.53 1.95
N PRO A 19 -2.80 3.01 3.05
CA PRO A 19 -1.71 2.02 2.98
C PRO A 19 -2.10 0.74 2.24
N LEU A 20 -3.34 0.25 2.42
CA LEU A 20 -3.85 -0.91 1.68
C LEU A 20 -3.87 -0.62 0.16
N ALA A 21 -4.39 0.55 -0.23
CA ALA A 21 -4.42 0.97 -1.63
C ALA A 21 -3.01 1.10 -2.23
N ILE A 22 -2.06 1.65 -1.47
CA ILE A 22 -0.65 1.77 -1.87
C ILE A 22 -0.04 0.39 -2.12
N MET A 23 -0.26 -0.57 -1.23
CA MET A 23 0.29 -1.93 -1.41
C MET A 23 -0.26 -2.62 -2.67
N LEU A 24 -1.54 -2.43 -2.99
CA LEU A 24 -2.13 -2.93 -4.23
C LEU A 24 -1.55 -2.21 -5.46
N TYR A 25 -1.39 -0.89 -5.39
CA TYR A 25 -0.78 -0.09 -6.44
C TYR A 25 0.67 -0.51 -6.72
N LEU A 26 1.48 -0.67 -5.67
CA LEU A 26 2.83 -1.20 -5.76
C LEU A 26 2.84 -2.56 -6.44
N LYS A 27 2.03 -3.51 -5.97
CA LYS A 27 1.93 -4.86 -6.56
C LYS A 27 1.62 -4.81 -8.07
N LEU A 28 0.68 -3.95 -8.50
CA LEU A 28 0.24 -3.88 -9.89
C LEU A 28 1.28 -3.27 -10.83
N ARG A 29 2.02 -2.26 -10.37
CA ARG A 29 2.90 -1.45 -11.24
C ARG A 29 4.39 -1.70 -11.00
N TRP A 30 4.77 -2.51 -10.02
CA TRP A 30 6.17 -2.69 -9.61
C TRP A 30 7.12 -3.07 -10.75
N TYR A 31 6.70 -3.81 -11.77
CA TYR A 31 7.60 -4.23 -12.85
C TYR A 31 7.52 -3.33 -14.09
N ASN A 32 6.52 -2.45 -14.18
CA ASN A 32 6.21 -1.64 -15.37
C ASN A 32 6.25 -0.12 -15.11
N ALA A 33 6.61 0.32 -13.90
CA ALA A 33 6.62 1.73 -13.52
C ALA A 33 7.75 2.52 -14.22
N THR A 34 7.45 3.76 -14.61
CA THR A 34 8.45 4.70 -15.14
C THR A 34 9.37 5.23 -14.02
N SER A 35 10.51 5.86 -14.36
CA SER A 35 11.44 6.39 -13.35
C SER A 35 10.80 7.44 -12.44
N PHE A 36 9.95 8.32 -13.00
CA PHE A 36 9.22 9.32 -12.21
C PHE A 36 8.18 8.67 -11.31
N GLU A 37 7.42 7.72 -11.85
CA GLU A 37 6.43 6.96 -11.07
C GLU A 37 7.09 6.18 -9.93
N ARG A 38 8.25 5.58 -10.17
CA ARG A 38 9.01 4.89 -9.13
C ARG A 38 9.43 5.83 -7.99
N GLY A 39 9.88 7.05 -8.31
CA GLY A 39 10.19 8.06 -7.31
C GLY A 39 8.97 8.40 -6.46
N PHE A 40 7.82 8.60 -7.10
CA PHE A 40 6.55 8.84 -6.41
C PHE A 40 6.09 7.66 -5.55
N MET A 41 6.25 6.42 -6.04
CA MET A 41 5.98 5.20 -5.27
C MET A 41 6.79 5.16 -3.96
N TYR A 42 8.09 5.48 -4.01
CA TYR A 42 8.90 5.53 -2.80
C TYR A 42 8.45 6.61 -1.84
N PHE A 43 8.12 7.80 -2.35
CA PHE A 43 7.55 8.86 -1.53
C PHE A 43 6.29 8.39 -0.78
N LEU A 44 5.35 7.72 -1.47
CA LEU A 44 4.15 7.17 -0.83
C LEU A 44 4.48 6.14 0.25
N VAL A 45 5.46 5.26 0.01
CA VAL A 45 5.90 4.27 1.01
C VAL A 45 6.43 4.96 2.27
N PHE A 46 7.26 5.99 2.13
CA PHE A 46 7.80 6.70 3.29
C PHE A 46 6.74 7.52 4.01
N PHE A 47 5.87 8.21 3.26
CA PHE A 47 4.84 9.06 3.84
C PHE A 47 3.78 8.25 4.61
N PHE A 48 3.48 7.01 4.20
CA PHE A 48 2.51 6.11 4.84
C PHE A 48 3.16 4.90 5.52
N PHE A 49 4.47 4.96 5.80
CA PHE A 49 5.24 3.85 6.36
C PHE A 49 4.62 3.21 7.62
N PRO A 50 4.10 3.99 8.61
CA PRO A 50 3.50 3.39 9.81
C PRO A 50 2.32 2.47 9.49
N GLY A 51 1.44 2.87 8.58
CA GLY A 51 0.29 2.06 8.19
C GLY A 51 0.67 0.84 7.36
N LEU A 52 1.68 0.98 6.49
CA LEU A 52 2.23 -0.15 5.73
C LEU A 52 2.83 -1.21 6.66
N LEU A 53 3.54 -0.79 7.72
CA LEU A 53 4.10 -1.70 8.72
C LEU A 53 3.01 -2.48 9.48
N LEU A 54 1.89 -1.83 9.81
CA LEU A 54 0.75 -2.48 10.47
C LEU A 54 0.10 -3.56 9.58
N LEU A 55 -0.03 -3.28 8.29
CA LEU A 55 -0.68 -4.21 7.34
C LEU A 55 0.26 -5.30 6.80
N ALA A 56 1.58 -5.10 6.89
CA ALA A 56 2.59 -6.00 6.31
C ALA A 56 2.44 -7.48 6.71
N PRO A 57 2.13 -7.84 7.97
CA PRO A 57 1.98 -9.25 8.35
C PRO A 57 0.81 -9.97 7.68
N PHE A 58 -0.20 -9.22 7.21
CA PHE A 58 -1.45 -9.79 6.69
C PHE A 58 -1.45 -10.00 5.18
N MET A 59 -0.51 -9.38 4.46
CA MET A 59 -0.49 -9.43 3.00
C MET A 59 0.64 -10.27 2.46
N ASN A 60 0.27 -11.21 1.58
CA ASN A 60 1.22 -12.08 0.90
C ASN A 60 1.16 -11.83 -0.61
N PHE A 61 2.22 -11.22 -1.14
CA PHE A 61 2.38 -10.96 -2.57
C PHE A 61 3.31 -11.94 -3.27
N ARG A 62 3.46 -13.14 -2.70
CA ARG A 62 4.18 -14.23 -3.37
C ARG A 62 3.55 -14.50 -4.74
N PRO A 63 4.36 -14.64 -5.80
CA PRO A 63 3.87 -15.07 -7.11
C PRO A 63 3.06 -16.36 -6.99
N GLN A 64 1.94 -16.41 -7.71
CA GLN A 64 1.13 -17.62 -7.81
C GLN A 64 1.93 -18.72 -8.53
N ARG A 65 1.67 -19.98 -8.18
CA ARG A 65 2.33 -21.10 -8.84
C ARG A 65 1.97 -21.11 -10.32
N ARG A 66 2.98 -21.19 -11.18
CA ARG A 66 2.79 -21.35 -12.62
C ARG A 66 2.29 -22.77 -12.89
N GLN A 67 1.17 -22.91 -13.59
CA GLN A 67 0.73 -24.20 -14.13
C GLN A 67 1.68 -24.59 -15.26
N ILE A 68 2.26 -25.78 -15.18
CA ILE A 68 3.16 -26.33 -16.20
C ILE A 68 2.36 -27.43 -16.90
N SER A 69 1.53 -27.06 -17.87
CA SER A 69 1.07 -27.99 -18.89
C SER A 69 1.84 -27.66 -20.15
N SER A 70 2.60 -28.64 -20.66
CA SER A 70 3.26 -28.57 -21.96
C SER A 70 2.25 -28.56 -23.11
#